data_AF-A0AAU6HTL6-F1
#
_entry.id   AF-A0AAU6HTL6-F1
#
_cell.length_a   1.000
_cell.length_b   1.000
_cell.length_c   1.000
_cell.angle_alpha   90.00
_cell.angle_beta   90.00
_cell.angle_gamma   90.00
#
_symmetry.space_group_name_H-M   'P 1'
#
loop_
_entity.id
_entity.type
_entity.pdbx_description
1 polymer ?
#
loop_
_entity_poly.entity_id
_entity_poly.type
_entity_poly.pdbx_seq_one_letter_code
_entity_poly.pdbx_strand_id
1 'polypeptide(L)'
;MHTTATPTGPALSAWRDYDEAACTLPGMSLGALDPGGPPEEQAGRLWELGVRRVRFAEEIDLAAVDEPGAAARAVQQLCLIRDLTARAVLVQWQLRLPADPDDGWRDLSHLQPPRTLTGPADPAAALARWRDEHYLCKCLWRQGPGFVQIRDRRWGDLRRFTADEPAYREAIGRLAYGAPLSAVPESITADFLAERLIARTGPLVWWLPYRVNRWIQEAMAI
;
A
#
# COMPACT_ATOMS: atom_id res chain seq x y z
N MET A 1 -8.16 -31.16 14.70
CA MET A 1 -7.51 -29.94 15.24
C MET A 1 -6.80 -29.26 14.10
N HIS A 2 -7.35 -28.16 13.57
CA HIS A 2 -6.66 -27.35 12.57
C HIS A 2 -5.73 -26.40 13.33
N THR A 3 -4.42 -26.61 13.20
CA THR A 3 -3.41 -25.65 13.68
C THR A 3 -3.55 -24.39 12.86
N THR A 4 -4.14 -23.35 13.43
CA THR A 4 -4.14 -22.00 12.87
C THR A 4 -2.72 -21.47 12.95
N ALA A 5 -1.95 -21.64 11.87
CA ALA A 5 -0.64 -21.02 11.73
C ALA A 5 -0.83 -19.50 11.89
N THR A 6 -0.17 -18.92 12.89
CA THR A 6 -0.10 -17.47 13.05
C THR A 6 0.62 -16.93 11.82
N PRO A 7 0.03 -15.99 11.05
CA PRO A 7 0.70 -15.46 9.88
C PRO A 7 2.00 -14.77 10.30
N THR A 8 3.13 -15.35 9.87
CA THR A 8 4.46 -14.77 9.99
C THR A 8 4.50 -13.52 9.13
N GLY A 9 4.82 -12.36 9.71
CA GLY A 9 4.87 -11.10 8.98
C GLY A 9 6.00 -11.10 7.94
N PRO A 10 6.03 -10.11 7.05
CA PRO A 10 7.10 -10.04 6.06
C PRO A 10 8.44 -9.78 6.74
N ALA A 11 9.43 -10.61 6.44
CA ALA A 11 10.80 -10.38 6.86
C ALA A 11 11.33 -9.11 6.16
N LEU A 12 11.73 -8.12 6.96
CA LEU A 12 12.28 -6.86 6.47
C LEU A 12 13.55 -6.47 7.23
N SER A 13 14.45 -5.75 6.57
CA SER A 13 15.53 -5.02 7.23
C SER A 13 15.08 -3.59 7.50
N ALA A 14 15.45 -3.01 8.64
CA ALA A 14 15.03 -1.65 9.00
C ALA A 14 16.17 -0.76 9.52
N TRP A 15 16.05 0.54 9.30
CA TRP A 15 17.00 1.55 9.74
C TRP A 15 16.31 2.79 10.29
N ARG A 16 17.03 3.50 11.17
CA ARG A 16 16.59 4.76 11.81
C ARG A 16 16.72 5.99 10.93
N ASP A 17 17.42 5.88 9.82
CA ASP A 17 17.59 6.94 8.83
C ASP A 17 17.27 6.40 7.43
N TYR A 18 17.00 7.31 6.48
CA TYR A 18 16.82 6.96 5.07
C TYR A 18 18.11 7.12 4.26
N ASP A 19 19.02 8.01 4.68
CA ASP A 19 20.30 8.25 4.04
C ASP A 19 21.20 7.00 4.13
N GLU A 20 21.80 6.62 3.00
CA GLU A 20 22.61 5.39 2.90
C GLU A 20 23.88 5.45 3.73
N ALA A 21 24.54 6.61 3.80
CA ALA A 21 25.74 6.77 4.60
C ALA A 21 25.40 6.72 6.09
N ALA A 22 24.33 7.41 6.51
CA ALA A 22 23.84 7.35 7.89
C ALA A 22 23.47 5.92 8.32
N CYS A 23 22.87 5.12 7.43
CA CYS A 23 22.51 3.73 7.70
C CYS A 23 23.72 2.83 8.09
N THR A 24 24.95 3.23 7.76
CA THR A 24 26.18 2.48 8.10
C THR A 24 26.72 2.80 9.50
N LEU A 25 26.23 3.86 10.14
CA LEU A 25 26.70 4.27 11.47
C LEU A 25 26.23 3.30 12.58
N PRO A 26 27.01 3.13 13.66
CA PRO A 26 26.60 2.33 14.80
C PRO A 26 25.24 2.75 15.35
N GLY A 27 24.36 1.77 15.59
CA GLY A 27 23.01 1.99 16.14
C GLY A 27 21.95 2.43 15.13
N MET A 28 22.30 2.66 13.86
CA MET A 28 21.32 3.06 12.83
C MET A 28 20.57 1.89 12.21
N SER A 29 21.20 0.72 12.11
CA SER A 29 20.52 -0.53 11.74
C SER A 29 19.71 -1.08 12.90
N LEU A 30 18.47 -1.48 12.62
CA LEU A 30 17.61 -2.25 13.52
C LEU A 30 17.62 -3.75 13.20
N GLY A 31 18.44 -4.16 12.22
CA GLY A 31 18.54 -5.55 11.79
C GLY A 31 17.31 -6.04 11.02
N ALA A 32 17.17 -7.36 10.96
CA ALA A 32 16.00 -8.02 10.42
C ALA A 32 14.87 -8.02 11.46
N LEU A 33 13.68 -7.62 11.04
CA LEU A 33 12.47 -7.59 11.85
C LEU A 33 11.40 -8.44 11.18
N ASP A 34 10.68 -9.19 12.01
CA ASP A 34 9.35 -9.70 11.67
C ASP A 34 8.36 -8.95 12.57
N PRO A 35 7.67 -7.93 12.04
CA PRO A 35 6.80 -7.12 12.88
C PRO A 35 5.58 -7.92 13.39
N GLY A 36 5.21 -9.04 12.75
CA GLY A 36 4.07 -9.89 13.13
C GLY A 36 2.72 -9.16 13.23
N GLY A 37 1.61 -9.87 13.41
CA GLY A 37 0.29 -9.24 13.66
C GLY A 37 -0.29 -8.42 12.48
N PRO A 38 -1.36 -7.63 12.72
CA PRO A 38 -2.08 -6.89 11.66
C PRO A 38 -1.25 -5.77 11.02
N PRO A 39 -1.36 -5.52 9.70
CA PRO A 39 -0.54 -4.50 9.02
C PRO A 39 -0.65 -3.08 9.60
N GLU A 40 -1.84 -2.67 10.09
CA GLU A 40 -2.05 -1.37 10.75
C GLU A 40 -1.08 -1.14 11.91
N GLU A 41 -0.98 -2.17 12.76
CA GLU A 41 -0.17 -2.14 13.98
C GLU A 41 1.32 -2.28 13.65
N GLN A 42 1.66 -2.98 12.56
CA GLN A 42 3.05 -3.13 12.11
C GLN A 42 3.67 -1.78 11.74
N ALA A 43 2.99 -1.00 10.91
CA ALA A 43 3.49 0.32 10.49
C ALA A 43 3.61 1.29 11.68
N GLY A 44 2.66 1.24 12.62
CA GLY A 44 2.71 1.99 13.88
C GLY A 44 3.93 1.64 14.73
N ARG A 45 4.15 0.34 14.99
CA ARG A 45 5.28 -0.13 15.80
C ARG A 45 6.62 0.18 15.17
N LEU A 46 6.78 -0.02 13.86
CA LEU A 46 8.00 0.35 13.15
C LEU A 46 8.27 1.86 13.28
N TRP A 47 7.24 2.69 13.14
CA TRP A 47 7.38 4.13 13.30
C TRP A 47 7.83 4.53 14.72
N GLU A 48 7.24 3.94 15.74
CA GLU A 48 7.57 4.15 17.16
C GLU A 48 8.99 3.68 17.50
N LEU A 49 9.45 2.60 16.86
CA LEU A 49 10.85 2.16 16.92
C LEU A 49 11.82 3.12 16.25
N GLY A 50 11.34 4.17 15.57
CA GLY A 50 12.16 5.18 14.90
C GLY A 50 12.56 4.78 13.48
N VAL A 51 11.89 3.81 12.86
CA VAL A 51 12.19 3.38 11.49
C VAL A 51 11.93 4.53 10.51
N ARG A 52 12.90 4.79 9.62
CA ARG A 52 12.80 5.74 8.50
C ARG A 52 13.09 5.11 7.14
N ARG A 53 13.64 3.89 7.14
CA ARG A 53 13.83 3.07 5.96
C ARG A 53 13.55 1.61 6.27
N VAL A 54 12.91 0.92 5.33
CA VAL A 54 12.76 -0.53 5.34
C VAL A 54 13.16 -1.14 4.01
N ARG A 55 13.58 -2.39 4.03
CA ARG A 55 13.79 -3.21 2.84
C ARG A 55 13.11 -4.55 3.01
N PHE A 56 12.15 -4.83 2.14
CA PHE A 56 11.53 -6.14 1.99
C PHE A 56 12.54 -7.10 1.36
N ALA A 57 12.65 -8.29 1.94
CA ALA A 57 13.57 -9.32 1.46
C ALA A 57 13.07 -10.04 0.21
N GLU A 58 11.76 -10.21 0.10
CA GLU A 58 11.09 -10.97 -0.97
C GLU A 58 10.50 -10.04 -2.03
N GLU A 59 10.46 -10.53 -3.27
CA GLU A 59 9.65 -9.92 -4.34
C GLU A 59 8.16 -10.17 -4.08
N ILE A 60 7.35 -9.14 -4.29
CA ILE A 60 5.90 -9.28 -4.30
C ILE A 60 5.49 -9.65 -5.73
N ASP A 61 5.14 -10.91 -5.93
CA ASP A 61 4.71 -11.42 -7.23
C ASP A 61 3.17 -11.43 -7.33
N LEU A 62 2.62 -10.42 -8.02
CA LEU A 62 1.19 -10.32 -8.30
C LEU A 62 0.75 -11.15 -9.51
N ALA A 63 1.68 -11.79 -10.24
CA ALA A 63 1.36 -12.76 -11.28
C ALA A 63 1.11 -14.18 -10.70
N ALA A 64 1.40 -14.40 -9.41
CA ALA A 64 1.29 -15.70 -8.74
C ALA A 64 0.36 -15.66 -7.51
N VAL A 65 -0.82 -15.05 -7.66
CA VAL A 65 -1.78 -14.81 -6.55
C VAL A 65 -3.05 -15.64 -6.63
N ASP A 66 -3.08 -16.68 -7.46
CA ASP A 66 -4.27 -17.56 -7.57
C ASP A 66 -4.50 -18.37 -6.30
N GLU A 67 -3.41 -18.74 -5.60
CA GLU A 67 -3.49 -19.43 -4.31
C GLU A 67 -3.89 -18.47 -3.18
N PRO A 68 -4.91 -18.80 -2.35
CA PRO A 68 -5.39 -17.90 -1.30
C PRO A 68 -4.31 -17.42 -0.32
N GLY A 69 -3.33 -18.27 -0.01
CA GLY A 69 -2.21 -17.91 0.86
C GLY A 69 -1.25 -16.91 0.22
N ALA A 70 -1.02 -17.02 -1.09
CA ALA A 70 -0.17 -16.09 -1.84
C ALA A 70 -0.83 -14.72 -1.98
N ALA A 71 -2.13 -14.68 -2.31
CA ALA A 71 -2.92 -13.45 -2.35
C ALA A 71 -2.94 -12.74 -1.00
N ALA A 72 -3.19 -13.46 0.10
CA ALA A 72 -3.22 -12.89 1.43
C ALA A 72 -1.85 -12.28 1.82
N ARG A 73 -0.75 -12.99 1.53
CA ARG A 73 0.61 -12.47 1.78
C ARG A 73 0.89 -11.21 0.97
N ALA A 74 0.57 -11.21 -0.33
CA ALA A 74 0.77 -10.05 -1.21
C ALA A 74 -0.04 -8.82 -0.73
N VAL A 75 -1.32 -9.00 -0.39
CA VAL A 75 -2.16 -7.91 0.12
C VAL A 75 -1.63 -7.37 1.45
N GLN A 76 -1.20 -8.24 2.37
CA GLN A 76 -0.60 -7.80 3.64
C GLN A 76 0.67 -6.96 3.42
N GLN A 77 1.56 -7.40 2.52
CA GLN A 77 2.79 -6.67 2.18
C GLN A 77 2.47 -5.32 1.53
N LEU A 78 1.53 -5.29 0.57
CA LEU A 78 1.11 -4.05 -0.09
C LEU A 78 0.44 -3.06 0.88
N CYS A 79 -0.37 -3.55 1.83
CA CYS A 79 -0.95 -2.70 2.88
C CYS A 79 0.13 -2.16 3.83
N LEU A 80 1.14 -2.96 4.19
CA LEU A 80 2.25 -2.48 4.99
C LEU A 80 3.06 -1.40 4.23
N ILE A 81 3.34 -1.60 2.94
CA ILE A 81 4.00 -0.60 2.09
C ILE A 81 3.17 0.68 2.03
N ARG A 82 1.85 0.56 1.85
CA ARG A 82 0.89 1.69 1.85
C ARG A 82 0.99 2.50 3.13
N ASP A 83 0.95 1.84 4.28
CA ASP A 83 0.93 2.53 5.58
C ASP A 83 2.31 3.10 5.97
N LEU A 84 3.40 2.46 5.55
CA LEU A 84 4.75 3.01 5.67
C LEU A 84 4.97 4.22 4.74
N THR A 85 4.45 4.16 3.51
CA THR A 85 4.46 5.29 2.57
C THR A 85 3.69 6.48 3.17
N ALA A 86 2.53 6.24 3.77
CA ALA A 86 1.73 7.28 4.46
C ALA A 86 2.48 8.00 5.59
N ARG A 87 3.52 7.34 6.15
CA ARG A 87 4.38 7.85 7.21
C ARG A 87 5.71 8.42 6.70
N ALA A 88 5.89 8.53 5.39
CA ALA A 88 7.14 8.96 4.76
C ALA A 88 8.35 8.08 5.11
N VAL A 89 8.14 6.78 5.34
CA VAL A 89 9.24 5.81 5.47
C VAL A 89 9.71 5.42 4.08
N LEU A 90 11.01 5.44 3.83
CA LEU A 90 11.60 4.96 2.57
C LEU A 90 11.45 3.43 2.48
N VAL A 91 10.56 2.97 1.61
CA VAL A 91 10.29 1.53 1.42
C VAL A 91 11.03 0.99 0.21
N GLN A 92 11.92 0.02 0.42
CA GLN A 92 12.65 -0.68 -0.63
C GLN A 92 12.04 -2.07 -0.86
N TRP A 93 11.47 -2.29 -2.03
CA TRP A 93 10.73 -3.52 -2.36
C TRP A 93 10.86 -3.85 -3.85
N GLN A 94 10.43 -5.03 -4.25
CA GLN A 94 10.48 -5.53 -5.62
C GLN A 94 9.09 -5.98 -6.01
N LEU A 95 8.67 -5.70 -7.24
CA LEU A 95 7.33 -5.97 -7.73
C LEU A 95 7.37 -6.68 -9.08
N ARG A 96 6.64 -7.79 -9.16
CA ARG A 96 6.25 -8.41 -10.42
C ARG A 96 4.75 -8.28 -10.61
N LEU A 97 4.36 -7.71 -11.75
CA LEU A 97 2.95 -7.63 -12.17
C LEU A 97 2.62 -8.76 -13.15
N PRO A 98 1.34 -9.14 -13.28
CA PRO A 98 0.89 -9.90 -14.43
C PRO A 98 1.30 -9.24 -15.74
N ALA A 99 1.56 -10.05 -16.77
CA ALA A 99 1.77 -9.56 -18.13
C ALA A 99 0.41 -9.16 -18.74
N ASP A 100 -0.14 -8.05 -18.27
CA ASP A 100 -1.41 -7.49 -18.72
C ASP A 100 -1.15 -6.33 -19.71
N PRO A 101 -1.94 -6.18 -20.80
CA PRO A 101 -1.90 -5.00 -21.66
C PRO A 101 -2.16 -3.67 -20.94
N ASP A 102 -2.75 -3.68 -19.74
CA ASP A 102 -3.08 -2.48 -19.01
C ASP A 102 -1.90 -1.86 -18.23
N ASP A 103 -1.99 -0.55 -18.01
CA ASP A 103 -1.15 0.26 -17.11
C ASP A 103 -1.37 -0.09 -15.62
N GLY A 104 -1.45 -1.38 -15.26
CA GLY A 104 -1.80 -1.86 -13.91
C GLY A 104 -0.86 -1.36 -12.80
N TRP A 105 0.38 -0.99 -13.17
CA TRP A 105 1.32 -0.33 -12.25
C TRP A 105 0.80 1.02 -11.73
N ARG A 106 -0.04 1.73 -12.51
CA ARG A 106 -0.55 3.06 -12.14
C ARG A 106 -1.45 3.02 -10.92
N ASP A 107 -2.21 1.94 -10.72
CA ASP A 107 -3.03 1.80 -9.51
C ASP A 107 -2.18 1.84 -8.25
N LEU A 108 -0.98 1.27 -8.32
CA LEU A 108 -0.01 1.23 -7.23
C LEU A 108 0.92 2.45 -7.20
N SER A 109 0.87 3.34 -8.20
CA SER A 109 1.82 4.47 -8.36
C SER A 109 1.83 5.50 -7.21
N HIS A 110 0.85 5.43 -6.32
CA HIS A 110 0.77 6.21 -5.09
C HIS A 110 1.66 5.68 -3.96
N LEU A 111 2.09 4.41 -4.04
CA LEU A 111 3.06 3.79 -3.15
C LEU A 111 4.48 4.23 -3.52
N GLN A 112 5.40 4.15 -2.56
CA GLN A 112 6.83 4.32 -2.81
C GLN A 112 7.24 3.46 -4.03
N PRO A 113 7.90 4.02 -5.06
CA PRO A 113 8.28 3.26 -6.25
C PRO A 113 9.16 2.05 -5.88
N PRO A 114 8.93 0.86 -6.47
CA PRO A 114 9.76 -0.29 -6.19
C PRO A 114 11.19 -0.10 -6.71
N ARG A 115 12.12 -0.92 -6.22
CA ARG A 115 13.49 -0.96 -6.75
C ARG A 115 13.53 -1.59 -8.13
N THR A 116 12.71 -2.62 -8.33
CA THR A 116 12.57 -3.37 -9.58
C THR A 116 11.10 -3.55 -9.89
N LEU A 117 10.78 -3.48 -11.18
CA LEU A 117 9.46 -3.76 -11.73
C LEU A 117 9.64 -4.75 -12.87
N THR A 118 8.87 -5.82 -12.87
CA THR A 118 8.78 -6.78 -13.98
C THR A 118 7.30 -7.06 -14.30
N GLY A 119 7.01 -7.61 -15.49
CA GLY A 119 5.64 -7.89 -15.94
C GLY A 119 5.16 -7.01 -17.09
N PRO A 120 5.17 -5.65 -16.98
CA PRO A 120 4.76 -4.77 -18.07
C PRO A 120 5.57 -4.99 -19.36
N ALA A 121 5.01 -4.57 -20.50
CA ALA A 121 5.69 -4.65 -21.80
C ALA A 121 7.01 -3.84 -21.83
N ASP A 122 7.03 -2.68 -21.18
CA ASP A 122 8.25 -1.87 -20.96
C ASP A 122 8.39 -1.56 -19.45
N PRO A 123 9.00 -2.46 -18.67
CA PRO A 123 9.15 -2.27 -17.24
C PRO A 123 10.05 -1.08 -16.88
N ALA A 124 11.02 -0.75 -17.74
CA ALA A 124 11.97 0.34 -17.49
C ALA A 124 11.27 1.70 -17.62
N ALA A 125 10.50 1.90 -18.69
CA ALA A 125 9.72 3.12 -18.87
C ALA A 125 8.64 3.29 -17.80
N ALA A 126 7.92 2.21 -17.47
CA ALA A 126 6.90 2.24 -16.41
C ALA A 126 7.51 2.61 -15.05
N LEU A 127 8.67 2.02 -14.71
CA LEU A 127 9.34 2.31 -13.44
C LEU A 127 9.93 3.72 -13.39
N ALA A 128 10.52 4.21 -14.49
CA ALA A 128 11.00 5.59 -14.59
C ALA A 128 9.85 6.58 -14.36
N ARG A 129 8.72 6.37 -15.03
CA ARG A 129 7.53 7.22 -14.88
C ARG A 129 6.94 7.17 -13.46
N TRP A 130 6.87 5.98 -12.84
CA TRP A 130 6.45 5.88 -11.45
C TRP A 130 7.35 6.72 -10.55
N ARG A 131 8.67 6.64 -10.71
CA ARG A 131 9.62 7.46 -9.93
C ARG A 131 9.46 8.95 -10.15
N ASP A 132 9.34 9.39 -11.40
CA ASP A 132 9.24 10.80 -11.75
C ASP A 132 7.94 11.44 -11.25
N GLU A 133 6.83 10.69 -11.29
CA GLU A 133 5.52 11.20 -10.89
C GLU A 133 5.19 10.91 -9.41
N HIS A 134 6.03 10.22 -8.66
CA HIS A 134 5.73 9.85 -7.28
C HIS A 134 5.91 11.02 -6.32
N TYR A 135 4.93 11.20 -5.43
CA TYR A 135 5.02 12.06 -4.27
C TYR A 135 4.08 11.55 -3.18
N LEU A 136 4.35 11.95 -1.94
CA LEU A 136 3.50 11.63 -0.79
C LEU A 136 2.15 12.33 -0.93
N CYS A 137 1.10 11.73 -0.39
CA CYS A 137 -0.28 12.19 -0.54
C CYS A 137 -0.85 12.13 -1.98
N LYS A 138 -0.33 11.27 -2.87
CA LYS A 138 -0.84 11.09 -4.25
C LYS A 138 -2.21 10.40 -4.32
N CYS A 139 -2.50 9.44 -3.42
CA CYS A 139 -3.81 8.80 -3.28
C CYS A 139 -4.10 8.55 -1.79
N LEU A 140 -5.00 9.34 -1.21
CA LEU A 140 -5.22 9.37 0.24
C LEU A 140 -6.68 9.51 0.61
N TRP A 141 -6.99 9.20 1.87
CA TRP A 141 -8.26 9.53 2.48
C TRP A 141 -8.12 10.03 3.91
N ARG A 142 -9.12 10.79 4.35
CA ARG A 142 -9.32 11.17 5.75
C ARG A 142 -10.73 10.84 6.21
N GLN A 143 -10.87 10.63 7.52
CA GLN A 143 -12.15 10.49 8.18
C GLN A 143 -12.49 11.80 8.91
N GLY A 144 -13.62 12.41 8.53
CA GLY A 144 -14.25 13.49 9.27
C GLY A 144 -15.44 12.99 10.10
N PRO A 145 -16.11 13.87 10.85
CA PRO A 145 -17.35 13.52 11.54
C PRO A 145 -18.44 13.15 10.53
N GLY A 146 -18.79 11.86 10.45
CA GLY A 146 -19.85 11.36 9.58
C GLY A 146 -19.49 11.18 8.10
N PHE A 147 -18.28 11.56 7.66
CA PHE A 147 -17.88 11.43 6.25
C PHE A 147 -16.43 10.96 6.09
N VAL A 148 -16.13 10.45 4.90
CA VAL A 148 -14.78 10.20 4.40
C VAL A 148 -14.53 11.07 3.17
N GLN A 149 -13.36 11.70 3.11
CA GLN A 149 -12.91 12.43 1.93
C GLN A 149 -11.69 11.75 1.33
N ILE A 150 -11.76 11.51 0.02
CA ILE A 150 -10.71 10.84 -0.75
C ILE A 150 -10.17 11.83 -1.78
N ARG A 151 -8.85 11.81 -1.97
CA ARG A 151 -8.15 12.58 -2.99
C ARG A 151 -7.25 11.64 -3.77
N ASP A 152 -7.39 11.65 -5.09
CA ASP A 152 -6.58 10.83 -5.98
C ASP A 152 -6.01 11.67 -7.12
N ARG A 153 -4.69 11.59 -7.30
CA ARG A 153 -3.92 12.24 -8.36
C ARG A 153 -3.07 11.26 -9.17
N ARG A 154 -3.32 9.95 -9.05
CA ARG A 154 -2.64 8.92 -9.86
C ARG A 154 -2.78 9.15 -11.38
N TRP A 155 -3.82 9.89 -11.77
CA TRP A 155 -4.20 10.11 -13.16
C TRP A 155 -3.91 11.53 -13.67
N GLY A 156 -3.02 12.27 -13.00
CA GLY A 156 -2.66 13.65 -13.34
C GLY A 156 -3.60 14.68 -12.71
N ASP A 157 -4.91 14.54 -12.91
CA ASP A 157 -5.91 15.42 -12.33
C ASP A 157 -6.29 15.04 -10.89
N LEU A 158 -6.68 16.03 -10.08
CA LEU A 158 -7.18 15.80 -8.73
C LEU A 158 -8.66 15.38 -8.75
N ARG A 159 -8.90 14.09 -8.54
CA ARG A 159 -10.23 13.53 -8.26
C ARG A 159 -10.53 13.63 -6.77
N ARG A 160 -11.74 14.08 -6.43
CA ARG A 160 -12.21 14.22 -5.05
C ARG A 160 -13.51 13.48 -4.88
N PHE A 161 -13.57 12.63 -3.86
CA PHE A 161 -14.77 11.90 -3.49
C PHE A 161 -15.12 12.23 -2.04
N THR A 162 -16.41 12.37 -1.76
CA THR A 162 -16.93 12.45 -0.39
C THR A 162 -17.96 11.35 -0.23
N ALA A 163 -17.77 10.48 0.75
CA ALA A 163 -18.72 9.45 1.13
C ALA A 163 -19.21 9.74 2.55
N ASP A 164 -20.46 10.14 2.69
CA ASP A 164 -21.12 10.40 3.98
C ASP A 164 -22.08 9.28 4.39
N GLU A 165 -22.46 8.44 3.43
CA GLU A 165 -23.27 7.26 3.66
C GLU A 165 -22.54 6.25 4.55
N PRO A 166 -23.17 5.75 5.63
CA PRO A 166 -22.57 4.79 6.54
C PRO A 166 -22.03 3.53 5.85
N ALA A 167 -22.74 3.03 4.83
CA ALA A 167 -22.38 1.80 4.14
C ALA A 167 -21.02 1.88 3.41
N TYR A 168 -20.70 3.01 2.78
CA TYR A 168 -19.40 3.22 2.13
C TYR A 168 -18.29 3.33 3.16
N ARG A 169 -18.55 3.98 4.30
CA ARG A 169 -17.57 4.10 5.40
C ARG A 169 -17.25 2.74 6.02
N GLU A 170 -18.26 1.91 6.24
CA GLU A 170 -18.08 0.53 6.70
C GLU A 170 -17.32 -0.32 5.68
N ALA A 171 -17.64 -0.17 4.39
CA ALA A 171 -16.95 -0.87 3.31
C ALA A 171 -15.45 -0.52 3.27
N ILE A 172 -15.09 0.75 3.41
CA ILE A 172 -13.68 1.18 3.51
C ILE A 172 -12.98 0.48 4.67
N GLY A 173 -13.63 0.42 5.84
CA GLY A 173 -13.10 -0.30 7.02
C GLY A 173 -12.87 -1.78 6.75
N ARG A 174 -13.82 -2.46 6.11
CA ARG A 174 -13.72 -3.89 5.77
C ARG A 174 -12.61 -4.18 4.74
N LEU A 175 -12.40 -3.27 3.79
CA LEU A 175 -11.42 -3.42 2.71
C LEU A 175 -10.03 -2.91 3.09
N ALA A 176 -9.88 -2.25 4.24
CA ALA A 176 -8.65 -1.56 4.64
C ALA A 176 -7.40 -2.45 4.60
N TYR A 177 -7.53 -3.75 4.88
CA TYR A 177 -6.41 -4.71 4.90
C TYR A 177 -6.69 -5.97 4.08
N GLY A 178 -7.60 -5.86 3.10
CA GLY A 178 -8.03 -6.98 2.27
C GLY A 178 -9.20 -7.76 2.86
N ALA A 179 -10.17 -8.06 2.00
CA ALA A 179 -11.27 -8.95 2.32
C ALA A 179 -11.73 -9.70 1.05
N PRO A 180 -12.47 -10.81 1.19
CA PRO A 180 -13.18 -11.42 0.07
C PRO A 180 -14.14 -10.42 -0.59
N LEU A 181 -14.39 -10.59 -1.88
CA LEU A 181 -15.33 -9.74 -2.65
C LEU A 181 -16.73 -9.66 -2.01
N SER A 182 -17.19 -10.76 -1.40
CA SER A 182 -18.48 -10.87 -0.73
C SER A 182 -18.58 -10.14 0.61
N ALA A 183 -17.48 -9.58 1.13
CA ALA A 183 -17.47 -8.87 2.41
C ALA A 183 -18.18 -7.51 2.36
N VAL A 184 -18.46 -7.00 1.16
CA VAL A 184 -19.06 -5.68 0.89
C VAL A 184 -20.19 -5.85 -0.13
N PRO A 185 -21.26 -5.03 -0.09
CA PRO A 185 -22.30 -5.04 -1.11
C PRO A 185 -21.74 -4.83 -2.52
N GLU A 186 -22.26 -5.59 -3.49
CA GLU A 186 -21.80 -5.60 -4.88
C GLU A 186 -21.81 -4.21 -5.53
N SER A 187 -22.83 -3.39 -5.26
CA SER A 187 -22.92 -2.03 -5.78
C SER A 187 -21.77 -1.14 -5.30
N ILE A 188 -21.43 -1.20 -4.00
CA ILE A 188 -20.33 -0.41 -3.42
C ILE A 188 -18.99 -0.88 -3.98
N THR A 189 -18.82 -2.19 -4.14
CA THR A 189 -17.63 -2.76 -4.79
C THR A 189 -17.50 -2.28 -6.24
N ALA A 190 -18.60 -2.28 -7.00
CA ALA A 190 -18.62 -1.82 -8.38
C ALA A 190 -18.21 -0.34 -8.48
N ASP A 191 -18.75 0.52 -7.61
CA ASP A 191 -18.38 1.93 -7.54
C ASP A 191 -16.89 2.12 -7.23
N PHE A 192 -16.36 1.41 -6.22
CA PHE A 192 -14.95 1.51 -5.88
C PHE A 192 -14.01 0.98 -6.96
N LEU A 193 -14.41 -0.05 -7.72
CA LEU A 193 -13.64 -0.53 -8.87
C LEU A 193 -13.68 0.47 -10.03
N ALA A 194 -14.85 1.04 -10.32
CA ALA A 194 -15.02 2.06 -11.35
C ALA A 194 -14.13 3.29 -11.06
N GLU A 195 -14.06 3.70 -9.80
CA GLU A 195 -13.20 4.80 -9.36
C GLU A 195 -11.75 4.39 -9.06
N ARG A 196 -11.41 3.10 -9.27
CA ARG A 196 -10.08 2.51 -9.03
C ARG A 196 -9.56 2.75 -7.61
N LEU A 197 -10.45 2.80 -6.63
CA LEU A 197 -10.14 2.99 -5.21
C LEU A 197 -9.83 1.68 -4.48
N ILE A 198 -10.15 0.54 -5.11
CA ILE A 198 -9.79 -0.79 -4.66
C ILE A 198 -9.09 -1.55 -5.77
N ALA A 199 -8.21 -2.49 -5.40
CA ALA A 199 -7.59 -3.43 -6.34
C ALA A 199 -7.98 -4.87 -6.00
N ARG A 200 -7.99 -5.72 -7.03
CA ARG A 200 -8.13 -7.17 -6.89
C ARG A 200 -6.76 -7.81 -6.82
N THR A 201 -6.60 -8.80 -5.95
CA THR A 201 -5.39 -9.61 -5.82
C THR A 201 -5.82 -11.02 -5.46
N GLY A 202 -5.84 -11.90 -6.47
CA GLY A 202 -6.47 -13.22 -6.35
C GLY A 202 -7.92 -13.11 -5.88
N PRO A 203 -8.35 -13.87 -4.84
CA PRO A 203 -9.70 -13.83 -4.31
C PRO A 203 -10.00 -12.60 -3.42
N LEU A 204 -9.03 -11.71 -3.20
CA LEU A 204 -9.14 -10.58 -2.29
C LEU A 204 -9.33 -9.26 -3.04
N VAL A 205 -10.05 -8.35 -2.39
CA VAL A 205 -10.13 -6.93 -2.73
C VAL A 205 -9.63 -6.10 -1.55
N TRP A 206 -8.91 -5.02 -1.84
CA TRP A 206 -8.32 -4.19 -0.79
C TRP A 206 -8.30 -2.71 -1.18
N TRP A 207 -8.35 -1.86 -0.16
CA TRP A 207 -8.42 -0.41 -0.28
C TRP A 207 -7.05 0.20 -0.62
N LEU A 208 -6.98 0.96 -1.72
CA LEU A 208 -5.72 1.55 -2.19
C LEU A 208 -5.34 2.84 -1.44
N PRO A 209 -6.22 3.84 -1.27
CA PRO A 209 -5.83 5.09 -0.63
C PRO A 209 -5.29 4.89 0.79
N TYR A 210 -4.12 5.44 1.11
CA TYR A 210 -3.66 5.43 2.51
C TYR A 210 -4.41 6.44 3.37
N ARG A 211 -4.60 6.06 4.63
CA ARG A 211 -5.16 6.94 5.66
C ARG A 211 -4.11 7.95 6.10
N VAL A 212 -4.42 9.24 6.04
CA VAL A 212 -3.57 10.28 6.62
C VAL A 212 -3.97 10.56 8.08
N ASN A 213 -2.99 10.53 8.98
CA ASN A 213 -3.19 10.83 10.40
C ASN A 213 -3.00 12.31 10.75
N ARG A 214 -2.31 13.06 9.89
CA ARG A 214 -2.14 14.51 10.01
C ARG A 214 -2.60 15.15 8.71
N TRP A 215 -3.61 16.00 8.82
CA TRP A 215 -4.08 16.75 7.66
C TRP A 215 -3.15 17.93 7.43
N ILE A 216 -2.37 17.88 6.36
CA ILE A 216 -1.59 19.03 5.94
C ILE A 216 -2.60 19.99 5.31
N GLN A 217 -2.92 21.10 6.00
CA GLN A 217 -3.83 22.12 5.47
C GLN A 217 -3.30 22.73 4.16
N GLU A 218 -1.98 22.74 4.00
CA GLU A 218 -1.27 23.19 2.80
C GLU A 218 -0.37 22.08 2.28
N ALA A 219 -0.86 21.24 1.38
CA ALA A 219 0.03 20.41 0.59
C ALA A 219 -0.43 20.41 -0.88
N MET A 220 0.36 21.14 -1.66
CA MET A 220 0.58 20.99 -3.09
C MET A 220 -0.47 21.67 -3.99
N ALA A 221 -0.31 22.99 -4.15
CA ALA A 221 -0.27 23.54 -5.50
C ALA A 221 0.87 22.81 -6.24
N ILE A 222 0.52 22.10 -7.30
CA ILE A 222 1.46 21.63 -8.32
C ILE A 222 1.33 22.63 -9.45
#